data_AF-A0A841WJY1-F1
#
_entry.id   AF-A0A841WJY1-F1
#
_cell.length_a   1.000
_cell.length_b   1.000
_cell.length_c   1.000
_cell.angle_alpha   90.00
_cell.angle_beta   90.00
_cell.angle_gamma   90.00
#
_symmetry.space_group_name_H-M   'P 1'
#
loop_
_entity.id
_entity.type
_entity.pdbx_description
1 polymer ?
#
loop_
_entity_poly.entity_id
_entity_poly.type
_entity_poly.pdbx_seq_one_letter_code
_entity_poly.pdbx_strand_id
1 'polypeptide(L)' 'MITQMMVQPSFWVDSGIKLSKVRDIYLFKFTEELQSRLEELSQKKKAGLLTSEEEAELSGILELDRIFTLLNAKIISES' A
#
# COMPACT_ATOMS: atom_id res chain seq x y z
N MET A 1 -17.26 13.82 0.61
CA MET A 1 -17.29 12.45 1.18
C MET A 1 -16.44 11.43 0.40
N ILE A 2 -15.51 11.87 -0.47
CA ILE A 2 -14.62 10.95 -1.23
C ILE A 2 -13.29 10.73 -0.48
N THR A 3 -12.81 11.76 0.21
CA THR A 3 -11.57 11.72 1.00
C THR A 3 -11.52 10.56 1.99
N GLN A 4 -12.65 10.23 2.63
CA GLN A 4 -12.73 9.15 3.62
C GLN A 4 -12.64 7.73 3.02
N MET A 5 -13.05 7.57 1.75
CA MET A 5 -12.95 6.28 1.04
C MET A 5 -11.52 6.00 0.55
N MET A 6 -10.76 7.04 0.18
CA MET A 6 -9.35 6.91 -0.25
C MET A 6 -8.39 6.61 0.90
N VAL A 7 -8.79 6.84 2.16
CA VAL A 7 -7.98 6.48 3.34
C VAL A 7 -8.17 5.02 3.75
N GLN A 8 -9.22 4.35 3.26
CA GLN A 8 -9.46 2.97 3.67
C GLN A 8 -8.47 2.05 2.96
N PRO A 9 -7.61 1.31 3.70
CA PRO A 9 -6.69 0.36 3.09
C PRO A 9 -7.45 -0.67 2.23
N SER A 10 -8.68 -1.03 2.59
CA SER A 10 -9.59 -1.89 1.80
C SER A 10 -9.91 -1.37 0.40
N PHE A 11 -9.88 -0.05 0.15
CA PHE A 11 -10.07 0.51 -1.19
C PHE A 11 -8.89 0.17 -2.10
N TRP A 12 -7.67 0.28 -1.55
CA TRP A 12 -6.43 -0.09 -2.23
C TRP A 12 -6.22 -1.61 -2.28
N VAL A 13 -6.93 -2.38 -1.46
CA VAL A 13 -6.88 -3.85 -1.50
C VAL A 13 -7.39 -4.39 -2.83
N ASP A 14 -8.46 -3.81 -3.36
CA ASP A 14 -9.15 -4.30 -4.57
C ASP A 14 -8.34 -4.06 -5.85
N SER A 15 -7.77 -2.87 -6.01
CA SER A 15 -7.04 -2.47 -7.24
C SER A 15 -5.51 -2.39 -7.07
N GLY A 16 -5.00 -2.35 -5.84
CA GLY A 16 -3.60 -2.06 -5.53
C GLY A 16 -2.75 -3.28 -5.12
N ILE A 17 -3.34 -4.48 -5.01
CA ILE A 17 -2.63 -5.69 -4.56
C ILE A 17 -2.44 -6.66 -5.71
N LYS A 18 -1.24 -7.25 -5.74
CA LYS A 18 -0.94 -8.46 -6.49
C LYS A 18 -0.44 -9.55 -5.56
N LEU A 19 -0.99 -10.75 -5.71
CA LEU A 19 -0.40 -11.95 -5.12
C LEU A 19 0.79 -12.39 -5.95
N SER A 20 1.97 -12.42 -5.33
CA SER A 20 3.21 -12.90 -5.95
C SER A 20 3.57 -14.24 -5.33
N LYS A 21 3.55 -15.31 -6.12
CA LYS A 21 4.06 -16.60 -5.68
C LYS A 21 5.59 -16.55 -5.64
N VAL A 22 6.16 -16.77 -4.46
CA VAL A 22 7.61 -16.87 -4.28
C VAL A 22 7.90 -18.24 -3.69
N ARG A 23 8.62 -19.08 -4.46
CA ARG A 23 8.83 -20.51 -4.15
C ARG A 23 7.49 -21.25 -4.06
N ASP A 24 6.99 -21.51 -2.85
CA ASP A 24 5.72 -22.21 -2.63
C ASP A 24 4.67 -21.39 -1.86
N ILE A 25 5.03 -20.17 -1.44
CA ILE A 25 4.17 -19.30 -0.65
C ILE A 25 3.63 -18.15 -1.49
N TYR A 26 2.40 -17.76 -1.21
CA TYR A 26 1.76 -16.61 -1.82
C TYR A 26 1.98 -15.38 -0.95
N LEU A 27 2.76 -14.42 -1.43
CA LEU A 27 3.03 -13.18 -0.73
C LEU A 27 2.21 -12.05 -1.33
N PHE A 28 1.70 -11.19 -0.45
CA PHE A 28 1.04 -9.95 -0.83
C PHE A 28 2.10 -8.94 -1.26
N LYS A 29 1.96 -8.41 -2.47
CA LYS A 29 2.77 -7.31 -2.99
C LYS A 29 1.85 -6.22 -3.52
N PHE A 30 2.37 -5.01 -3.54
CA PHE A 30 1.74 -3.92 -4.26
C PHE A 30 1.85 -4.12 -5.77
N THR A 31 0.83 -3.64 -6.49
CA THR A 31 0.89 -3.47 -7.94
C THR A 31 1.90 -2.37 -8.28
N GLU A 32 2.46 -2.41 -9.49
CA GLU A 32 3.36 -1.35 -9.98
C GLU A 32 2.67 0.02 -9.97
N GLU A 33 1.35 0.04 -10.15
CA GLU A 33 0.54 1.25 -10.10
C GLU A 33 0.50 1.85 -8.69
N LEU A 34 0.26 1.02 -7.66
CA LEU A 34 0.26 1.49 -6.27
C LEU A 34 1.67 1.87 -5.78
N GLN A 35 2.70 1.12 -6.19
CA GLN A 35 4.09 1.49 -5.89
C GLN A 35 4.47 2.82 -6.52
N SER A 36 4.13 3.02 -7.80
CA SER A 36 4.35 4.29 -8.49
C SER A 36 3.63 5.43 -7.78
N ARG A 37 2.38 5.20 -7.33
CA ARG A 37 1.60 6.17 -6.57
C ARG A 37 2.25 6.54 -5.24
N LEU A 38 2.67 5.55 -4.46
CA LEU A 38 3.38 5.74 -3.20
C LEU A 38 4.67 6.56 -3.39
N GLU A 39 5.40 6.27 -4.47
CA GLU A 39 6.64 6.97 -4.80
C GLU A 39 6.36 8.42 -5.20
N GLU A 40 5.34 8.67 -6.03
CA GLU A 40 4.88 10.02 -6.40
C GLU A 40 4.51 10.85 -5.16
N LEU A 41 3.72 10.27 -4.25
CA LEU A 41 3.34 10.90 -2.99
C LEU A 41 4.59 11.15 -2.12
N SER A 42 5.49 10.19 -2.00
CA SER A 42 6.75 10.40 -1.26
C SER A 42 7.61 11.52 -1.85
N GLN A 43 7.67 11.64 -3.18
CA GLN A 43 8.38 12.73 -3.84
C GLN A 43 7.71 14.08 -3.54
N LYS A 44 6.39 14.16 -3.67
CA LYS A 44 5.62 15.36 -3.28
C LYS A 44 5.79 15.71 -1.80
N LYS A 45 5.95 14.70 -0.93
CA LYS A 45 6.14 14.89 0.52
C LYS A 45 7.46 15.58 0.79
N LYS A 46 8.51 15.08 0.14
CA LYS A 46 9.86 15.65 0.21
C LYS A 46 9.89 17.06 -0.38
N ALA A 47 9.10 17.33 -1.42
CA ALA A 47 8.96 18.65 -2.02
C ALA A 47 8.09 19.62 -1.18
N GLY A 48 7.42 19.13 -0.12
CA GLY A 48 6.48 19.94 0.68
C GLY A 48 5.22 20.36 -0.08
N LEU A 49 4.90 19.68 -1.18
CA LEU A 49 3.76 19.97 -2.06
C LEU A 49 2.55 19.08 -1.76
N LEU A 50 2.61 18.31 -0.67
CA LEU A 50 1.59 17.33 -0.38
C LEU A 50 0.33 18.00 0.16
N THR A 51 -0.79 17.71 -0.49
CA THR A 51 -2.10 18.14 -0.03
C THR A 51 -2.59 17.24 1.11
N SER A 52 -3.54 17.72 1.92
CA SER A 52 -4.12 16.90 3.00
C SER A 52 -4.82 15.63 2.47
N GLU A 53 -5.28 15.64 1.21
CA GLU A 53 -5.82 14.44 0.54
C GLU A 53 -4.71 13.44 0.23
N GLU A 54 -3.60 13.90 -0.35
CA GLU A 54 -2.44 13.07 -0.62
C GLU A 54 -1.80 12.55 0.67
N GLU A 55 -1.86 13.30 1.78
CA GLU A 55 -1.32 12.85 3.08
C GLU A 55 -2.15 11.70 3.63
N ALA A 56 -3.47 11.81 3.51
CA ALA A 56 -4.39 10.74 3.86
C ALA A 56 -4.20 9.51 2.96
N GLU A 57 -4.03 9.71 1.65
CA GLU A 57 -3.73 8.64 0.68
C GLU A 57 -2.41 7.92 1.05
N LEU A 58 -1.34 8.68 1.28
CA LEU A 58 -0.05 8.14 1.70
C LEU A 58 -0.16 7.34 2.99
N SER A 59 -0.90 7.86 3.98
CA SER A 59 -1.11 7.17 5.25
C SER A 59 -1.89 5.86 5.08
N GLY A 60 -2.89 5.83 4.19
CA GLY A 60 -3.65 4.61 3.88
C GLY A 60 -2.78 3.54 3.19
N ILE A 61 -1.94 3.94 2.23
CA ILE A 61 -1.02 3.02 1.55
C ILE A 61 0.06 2.50 2.52
N LEU A 62 0.60 3.35 3.40
CA LEU A 62 1.57 2.92 4.42
C LEU A 62 0.98 1.94 5.44
N GLU A 63 -0.29 2.12 5.82
CA GLU A 63 -0.98 1.17 6.69
C GLU A 63 -1.16 -0.19 5.99
N LEU A 64 -1.54 -0.17 4.71
CA LEU A 64 -1.63 -1.36 3.88
C LEU A 64 -0.27 -2.10 3.77
N ASP A 65 0.83 -1.36 3.60
CA ASP A 65 2.20 -1.90 3.52
C ASP A 65 2.56 -2.66 4.80
N ARG A 66 2.20 -2.07 5.94
CA ARG A 66 2.44 -2.67 7.25
C ARG A 66 1.62 -3.94 7.46
N ILE A 67 0.35 -3.95 7.03
CA ILE A 67 -0.50 -5.13 7.06
C ILE A 67 0.13 -6.24 6.22
N PHE A 68 0.59 -5.96 5.00
CA PHE A 68 1.22 -6.97 4.15
C PHE A 68 2.56 -7.44 4.67
N THR A 69 3.38 -6.55 5.23
CA THR A 69 4.63 -6.95 5.85
C THR A 69 4.39 -7.94 6.98
N LEU A 70 3.38 -7.68 7.83
CA LEU A 70 2.99 -8.60 8.90
C LEU A 70 2.40 -9.92 8.36
N LEU A 71 1.52 -9.86 7.35
CA LEU A 71 0.93 -11.05 6.73
C LEU A 71 2.01 -11.91 6.07
N ASN A 72 2.88 -11.29 5.27
CA ASN A 72 3.99 -11.95 4.60
C ASN A 72 4.96 -12.54 5.63
N ALA A 73 5.31 -11.81 6.69
CA ALA A 73 6.17 -12.32 7.76
C ALA A 73 5.53 -13.55 8.44
N LYS A 74 4.22 -13.51 8.69
CA LYS A 74 3.49 -14.65 9.26
C LYS A 74 3.46 -15.85 8.31
N ILE A 75 3.16 -15.64 7.03
CA ILE A 75 3.17 -16.68 6.00
C ILE A 75 4.56 -17.32 5.89
N ILE A 76 5.62 -16.50 5.82
CA ILE A 76 7.01 -16.98 5.76
C ILE A 76 7.37 -17.75 7.04
N SER A 77 6.92 -17.29 8.21
CA SER A 77 7.20 -17.95 9.49
C SER A 77 6.41 -19.25 9.68
N GLU A 78 5.26 -19.41 9.03
CA GLU A 78 4.42 -20.61 9.10
C GLU A 78 4.73 -21.62 7.96
N SER A 79 5.62 -21.29 7.02
CA SER A 79 5.96 -22.14 5.86
C SER A 79 7.34 -22.79 5.95
#